data_AF-A0A430B9N4-F1
#
_entry.id   AF-A0A430B9N4-F1
#
_cell.length_a   1.000
_cell.length_b   1.000
_cell.length_c   1.000
_cell.angle_alpha   90.00
_cell.angle_beta   90.00
_cell.angle_gamma   90.00
#
_symmetry.space_group_name_H-M   'P 1'
#
loop_
_entity.id
_entity.type
_entity.pdbx_description
1 polymer ?
#
loop_
_entity_poly.entity_id
_entity_poly.type
_entity_poly.pdbx_seq_one_letter_code
_entity_poly.pdbx_strand_id
1 'polypeptide(L)'
;MRLENQLENRKKKNTRLFVVVAVVILVVSWFGYQQLNNKATSKEPTTASISKKEEMENSGKITREAMNGVAGLYSNLKDNEVRTDIKDSEFKKVETDVGKLEDGKLKTELTKQLKEVKKSMEDTKKNNN
;
A
#
# COMPACT_ATOMS: atom_id res chain seq x y z
N MET A 1 -13.15 -56.05 -2.11
CA MET A 1 -13.47 -54.80 -2.83
C MET A 1 -13.43 -53.55 -1.92
N ARG A 2 -12.42 -53.36 -1.05
CA ARG A 2 -12.30 -52.17 -0.17
C ARG A 2 -10.94 -51.47 -0.23
N LEU A 3 -9.97 -52.03 -0.94
CA LEU A 3 -8.62 -51.47 -1.10
C LEU A 3 -8.47 -50.59 -2.34
N GLU A 4 -9.30 -50.78 -3.37
CA GLU A 4 -9.21 -50.00 -4.62
C GLU A 4 -9.69 -48.54 -4.44
N ASN A 5 -10.73 -48.31 -3.63
CA ASN A 5 -11.26 -46.96 -3.38
C ASN A 5 -10.35 -46.05 -2.52
N GLN A 6 -9.32 -46.60 -1.86
CA GLN A 6 -8.37 -45.78 -1.09
C GLN A 6 -7.20 -45.27 -1.94
N LEU A 7 -6.78 -46.01 -2.96
CA LEU A 7 -5.69 -45.59 -3.84
C LEU A 7 -6.14 -44.48 -4.80
N GLU A 8 -7.38 -44.56 -5.29
CA GLU A 8 -7.94 -43.55 -6.20
C GLU A 8 -8.09 -42.18 -5.52
N ASN A 9 -8.51 -42.18 -4.23
CA ASN A 9 -8.62 -40.95 -3.45
C ASN A 9 -7.26 -40.35 -3.05
N ARG A 10 -6.20 -41.15 -2.90
CA ARG A 10 -4.85 -40.61 -2.67
C ARG A 10 -4.23 -40.01 -3.94
N LYS A 11 -4.42 -40.63 -5.12
CA LYS A 11 -3.96 -40.07 -6.40
C LYS A 11 -4.65 -38.74 -6.70
N LYS A 12 -5.98 -38.67 -6.56
CA LYS A 12 -6.78 -37.48 -6.89
C LYS A 12 -6.48 -36.26 -6.00
N LYS A 13 -6.14 -36.49 -4.72
CA LYS A 13 -5.82 -35.41 -3.77
C LYS A 13 -4.45 -34.79 -4.07
N ASN A 14 -3.48 -35.60 -4.50
CA ASN A 14 -2.14 -35.11 -4.85
C ASN A 14 -2.13 -34.37 -6.20
N THR A 15 -2.93 -34.79 -7.19
CA THR A 15 -3.04 -34.06 -8.46
C THR A 15 -3.57 -32.63 -8.24
N ARG A 16 -4.56 -32.43 -7.36
CA ARG A 16 -5.07 -31.09 -7.05
C ARG A 16 -4.02 -30.21 -6.37
N LEU A 17 -3.22 -30.77 -5.47
CA LEU A 17 -2.14 -30.05 -4.80
C LEU A 17 -1.02 -29.66 -5.77
N PHE A 18 -0.64 -30.56 -6.68
CA PHE A 18 0.31 -30.26 -7.76
C PHE A 18 -0.21 -29.17 -8.72
N VAL A 19 -1.50 -29.20 -9.08
CA VAL A 19 -2.11 -28.17 -9.94
C VAL A 19 -2.09 -26.81 -9.24
N VAL A 20 -2.43 -26.74 -7.94
CA VAL A 20 -2.40 -25.48 -7.19
C VAL A 20 -0.97 -24.94 -7.09
N VAL A 21 0.02 -25.80 -6.80
CA VAL A 21 1.44 -25.39 -6.73
C VAL A 21 1.95 -24.92 -8.10
N ALA A 22 1.59 -25.60 -9.19
CA ALA A 22 1.96 -25.20 -10.55
C ALA A 22 1.36 -23.83 -10.93
N VAL A 23 0.10 -23.56 -10.56
CA VAL A 23 -0.55 -22.25 -10.79
C VAL A 23 0.14 -21.15 -9.99
N VAL A 24 0.51 -21.41 -8.73
CA VAL A 24 1.24 -20.43 -7.90
C VAL A 24 2.62 -20.12 -8.50
N ILE A 25 3.36 -21.13 -8.97
CA ILE A 25 4.67 -20.91 -9.63
C ILE A 25 4.51 -20.10 -10.91
N LEU A 26 3.45 -20.33 -11.71
CA LEU A 26 3.18 -19.56 -12.93
C LEU A 26 2.84 -18.09 -12.60
N VAL A 27 2.04 -17.83 -11.56
CA VAL A 27 1.71 -16.46 -11.13
C VAL A 27 2.96 -15.74 -10.59
N VAL A 28 3.79 -16.41 -9.78
CA VAL A 28 5.04 -15.84 -9.27
C VAL A 28 6.06 -15.62 -10.40
N SER A 29 6.13 -16.52 -11.38
CA SER A 29 7.00 -16.34 -12.55
C SER A 29 6.54 -15.16 -13.40
N TRP A 30 5.23 -14.98 -13.61
CA TRP A 30 4.72 -13.84 -14.37
C TRP A 30 4.91 -12.51 -13.62
N PHE A 31 4.76 -12.51 -12.29
CA PHE A 31 4.99 -11.33 -11.45
C PHE A 31 6.48 -10.98 -11.29
N GLY A 32 7.36 -11.98 -11.14
CA GLY A 32 8.80 -11.79 -11.06
C GLY A 32 9.44 -11.32 -12.38
N TYR A 33 8.86 -11.71 -13.51
CA TYR A 33 9.37 -11.31 -14.83
C TYR A 33 9.13 -9.82 -15.14
N GLN A 34 8.03 -9.22 -14.65
CA GLN A 34 7.81 -7.77 -14.80
C GLN A 34 8.85 -6.92 -14.05
N GLN A 35 9.42 -7.45 -12.95
CA GLN A 35 10.41 -6.70 -12.17
C GLN A 35 11.81 -6.72 -12.83
N LEU A 36 12.12 -7.72 -13.67
CA LEU A 36 13.44 -7.90 -14.26
C LEU A 36 13.59 -7.36 -15.69
N ASN A 37 12.51 -7.19 -16.46
CA ASN A 37 12.60 -6.59 -17.81
C ASN A 37 12.65 -5.05 -17.84
N ASN A 38 12.42 -4.37 -16.71
CA ASN A 38 12.58 -2.91 -16.60
C ASN A 38 14.00 -2.45 -16.25
N LYS A 39 14.99 -3.36 -16.30
CA LYS A 39 16.40 -2.99 -16.10
C LYS A 39 17.26 -3.56 -17.22
N ALA A 40 17.12 -2.96 -18.41
CA ALA A 40 18.17 -3.03 -19.40
C ALA A 40 19.40 -2.25 -18.88
N THR A 41 20.45 -3.00 -18.57
CA THR A 41 21.87 -2.69 -18.78
C THR A 41 22.29 -1.22 -18.72
N SER A 42 23.03 -0.85 -17.65
CA SER A 42 24.21 -0.02 -17.84
C SER A 42 25.27 -0.36 -16.79
N LYS A 43 26.52 -0.21 -17.24
CA LYS A 43 27.76 -0.74 -16.70
C LYS A 43 28.14 -0.05 -15.37
N GLU A 44 28.84 -0.78 -14.50
CA GLU A 44 29.65 -0.22 -13.40
C GLU A 44 30.68 0.84 -13.90
N PRO A 45 31.38 1.58 -13.03
CA PRO A 45 31.17 1.90 -11.61
C PRO A 45 31.20 3.43 -11.34
N THR A 46 31.13 3.84 -10.06
CA THR A 46 31.58 5.16 -9.57
C THR A 46 30.59 6.34 -9.62
N THR A 47 29.46 6.28 -8.90
CA THR A 47 28.77 7.48 -8.30
C THR A 47 27.59 7.17 -7.37
N ALA A 48 27.28 5.89 -7.08
CA ALA A 48 26.05 5.50 -6.41
C ALA A 48 25.95 5.81 -4.89
N SER A 49 27.02 6.26 -4.24
CA SER A 49 27.01 6.52 -2.80
C SER A 49 26.36 7.85 -2.41
N ILE A 50 26.13 8.78 -3.35
CA ILE A 50 25.51 10.08 -3.06
C ILE A 50 23.99 10.03 -3.32
N SER A 51 23.52 9.48 -4.45
CA SER A 51 22.07 9.43 -4.76
C SER A 51 21.26 8.56 -3.80
N LYS A 52 21.81 7.45 -3.29
CA LYS A 52 21.06 6.56 -2.39
C LYS A 52 20.80 7.18 -1.02
N LYS A 53 21.61 8.17 -0.61
CA LYS A 53 21.44 8.90 0.65
C LYS A 53 20.40 10.01 0.50
N GLU A 54 20.40 10.72 -0.63
CA GLU A 54 19.42 11.77 -0.93
C GLU A 54 18.01 11.21 -1.17
N GLU A 55 17.87 10.07 -1.85
CA GLU A 55 16.57 9.42 -2.11
C GLU A 55 15.93 8.88 -0.81
N MET A 56 16.77 8.40 0.12
CA MET A 56 16.35 7.93 1.44
C MET A 56 16.01 9.09 2.40
N GLU A 57 16.67 10.24 2.26
CA GLU A 57 16.37 11.45 3.04
C GLU A 57 15.08 12.14 2.55
N ASN A 58 14.85 12.16 1.24
CA ASN A 58 13.66 12.77 0.64
C ASN A 58 12.40 11.94 0.91
N SER A 59 12.47 10.60 0.81
CA SER A 59 11.36 9.70 1.14
C SER A 59 10.96 9.80 2.62
N GLY A 60 11.93 9.93 3.54
CA GLY A 60 11.66 10.17 4.96
C GLY A 60 10.95 11.50 5.23
N LYS A 61 11.35 12.56 4.50
CA LYS A 61 10.70 13.87 4.61
C LYS A 61 9.26 13.85 4.08
N ILE A 62 9.03 13.27 2.92
CA ILE A 62 7.69 13.12 2.32
C ILE A 62 6.78 12.30 3.25
N THR A 63 7.31 11.19 3.79
CA THR A 63 6.60 10.35 4.77
C THR A 63 6.19 11.15 6.00
N ARG A 64 7.13 11.91 6.57
CA ARG A 64 6.87 12.73 7.76
C ARG A 64 5.86 13.85 7.49
N GLU A 65 5.94 14.50 6.33
CA GLU A 65 4.99 15.53 5.93
C GLU A 65 3.58 14.96 5.75
N ALA A 66 3.44 13.81 5.09
CA ALA A 66 2.16 13.14 4.94
C ALA A 66 1.56 12.70 6.28
N MET A 67 2.36 12.10 7.17
CA MET A 67 1.90 11.69 8.50
C MET A 67 1.50 12.89 9.37
N ASN A 68 2.33 13.95 9.39
CA ASN A 68 2.01 15.17 10.13
C ASN A 68 0.78 15.87 9.56
N GLY A 69 0.63 15.89 8.24
CA GLY A 69 -0.53 16.44 7.56
C GLY A 69 -1.81 15.73 7.98
N VAL A 70 -1.82 14.40 7.93
CA VAL A 70 -2.98 13.60 8.35
C VAL A 70 -3.25 13.79 9.84
N ALA A 71 -2.23 13.74 10.69
CA ALA A 71 -2.39 13.97 12.14
C ALA A 71 -2.96 15.37 12.45
N GLY A 72 -2.60 16.39 11.67
CA GLY A 72 -3.10 17.76 11.81
C GLY A 72 -4.58 17.95 11.46
N LEU A 73 -5.21 16.95 10.82
CA LEU A 73 -6.65 16.93 10.56
C LEU A 73 -7.45 16.43 11.78
N TYR A 74 -6.79 15.84 12.78
CA TYR A 74 -7.43 15.38 14.00
C TYR A 74 -7.24 16.40 15.13
N SER A 75 -8.30 16.69 15.88
CA SER A 75 -8.22 17.44 17.13
C SER A 75 -7.63 16.55 18.22
N ASN A 76 -7.97 15.26 18.17
CA ASN A 76 -7.41 14.22 19.01
C ASN A 76 -7.22 12.91 18.23
N LEU A 77 -5.96 12.58 17.98
CA LEU A 77 -5.59 11.37 17.22
C LEU A 77 -5.91 10.07 17.97
N LYS A 78 -5.92 10.08 19.31
CA LYS A 78 -6.20 8.86 20.10
C LYS A 78 -7.66 8.46 20.03
N ASP A 79 -8.54 9.47 20.01
CA ASP A 79 -9.98 9.28 19.98
C ASP A 79 -10.54 9.35 18.55
N ASN A 80 -9.67 9.47 17.54
CA ASN A 80 -10.02 9.68 16.13
C ASN A 80 -10.98 10.86 15.91
N GLU A 81 -10.86 11.90 16.74
CA GLU A 81 -11.68 13.09 16.68
C GLU A 81 -11.15 14.02 15.58
N VAL A 82 -11.96 14.28 14.57
CA VAL A 82 -11.61 15.10 13.41
C VAL A 82 -11.92 16.57 13.71
N ARG A 83 -11.01 17.47 13.32
CA ARG A 83 -11.23 18.90 13.43
C ARG A 83 -12.45 19.33 12.60
N THR A 84 -13.28 20.21 13.16
CA THR A 84 -14.47 20.74 12.48
C THR A 84 -14.19 21.96 11.61
N ASP A 85 -13.03 22.60 11.80
CA ASP A 85 -12.60 23.82 11.11
C ASP A 85 -11.70 23.56 9.89
N ILE A 86 -11.62 22.31 9.42
CA ILE A 86 -10.77 21.93 8.29
C ILE A 86 -11.31 22.59 7.02
N LYS A 87 -10.44 23.36 6.35
CA LYS A 87 -10.72 23.92 5.03
C LYS A 87 -10.51 22.87 3.96
N ASP A 88 -11.35 22.86 2.92
CA ASP A 88 -11.20 21.94 1.78
C ASP A 88 -9.81 22.06 1.11
N SER A 89 -9.20 23.26 1.12
CA SER A 89 -7.84 23.50 0.64
C SER A 89 -6.76 22.82 1.49
N GLU A 90 -6.95 22.77 2.81
CA GLU A 90 -6.04 22.10 3.75
C GLU A 90 -6.12 20.59 3.56
N PHE A 91 -7.35 20.05 3.47
CA PHE A 91 -7.58 18.64 3.19
C PHE A 91 -6.93 18.19 1.87
N LYS A 92 -7.14 18.94 0.78
CA LYS A 92 -6.54 18.63 -0.54
C LYS A 92 -5.02 18.66 -0.52
N LYS A 93 -4.42 19.54 0.28
CA LYS A 93 -2.96 19.60 0.44
C LYS A 93 -2.45 18.30 1.06
N VAL A 94 -3.07 17.86 2.16
CA VAL A 94 -2.71 16.60 2.82
C VAL A 94 -2.94 15.40 1.91
N GLU A 95 -4.04 15.37 1.16
CA GLU A 95 -4.32 14.33 0.16
C GLU A 95 -3.22 14.27 -0.92
N THR A 96 -2.75 15.43 -1.39
CA THR A 96 -1.65 15.53 -2.35
C THR A 96 -0.34 14.99 -1.75
N ASP A 97 -0.05 15.32 -0.48
CA ASP A 97 1.18 14.87 0.19
C ASP A 97 1.16 13.34 0.45
N VAL A 98 0.02 12.76 0.79
CA VAL A 98 -0.18 11.30 0.85
C VAL A 98 -0.04 10.65 -0.53
N GLY A 99 -0.52 11.31 -1.58
CA GLY A 99 -0.41 10.85 -2.96
C GLY A 99 1.03 10.69 -3.47
N LYS A 100 1.97 11.49 -2.94
CA LYS A 100 3.41 11.44 -3.25
C LYS A 100 4.13 10.25 -2.60
N LEU A 101 3.49 9.56 -1.66
CA LEU A 101 4.09 8.39 -1.02
C LEU A 101 4.21 7.24 -2.02
N GLU A 102 5.25 6.44 -1.85
CA GLU A 102 5.38 5.16 -2.52
C GLU A 102 4.18 4.25 -2.19
N ASP A 103 3.77 3.46 -3.17
CA ASP A 103 2.66 2.53 -3.00
C ASP A 103 3.05 1.46 -1.96
N GLY A 104 2.24 1.37 -0.90
CA GLY A 104 2.53 0.49 0.21
C GLY A 104 1.48 0.57 1.31
N LYS A 105 1.77 -0.11 2.42
CA LYS A 105 0.86 -0.18 3.58
C LYS A 105 0.60 1.21 4.17
N LEU A 106 1.64 2.04 4.25
CA LEU A 106 1.53 3.39 4.83
C LEU A 106 0.60 4.29 4.01
N LYS A 107 0.81 4.38 2.69
CA LYS A 107 -0.06 5.15 1.79
C LYS A 107 -1.50 4.69 1.87
N THR A 108 -1.73 3.37 1.90
CA THR A 108 -3.07 2.78 2.04
C THR A 108 -3.74 3.21 3.34
N GLU A 109 -3.03 3.14 4.47
CA GLU A 109 -3.59 3.50 5.78
C GLU A 109 -3.90 5.01 5.86
N LEU A 110 -2.98 5.86 5.42
CA LEU A 110 -3.18 7.32 5.40
C LEU A 110 -4.32 7.71 4.46
N THR A 111 -4.45 7.05 3.31
CA THR A 111 -5.58 7.26 2.38
C THR A 111 -6.90 6.85 3.00
N LYS A 112 -6.93 5.78 3.80
CA LYS A 112 -8.12 5.35 4.53
C LYS A 112 -8.51 6.39 5.59
N GLN A 113 -7.55 6.87 6.38
CA GLN A 113 -7.77 7.94 7.36
C GLN A 113 -8.31 9.21 6.69
N LEU A 114 -7.77 9.61 5.54
CA LEU A 114 -8.30 10.75 4.77
C LEU A 114 -9.76 10.57 4.33
N LYS A 115 -10.18 9.35 3.98
CA LYS A 115 -11.59 9.07 3.66
C LYS A 115 -12.50 9.21 4.88
N GLU A 116 -12.04 8.77 6.05
CA GLU A 116 -12.77 8.92 7.31
C GLU A 116 -12.90 10.40 7.69
N VAL A 117 -11.82 11.16 7.58
CA VAL A 117 -11.83 12.63 7.78
C VAL A 117 -12.82 13.30 6.83
N LYS A 118 -12.77 12.98 5.52
CA LYS A 118 -13.69 13.55 4.53
C LYS A 118 -15.15 13.29 4.88
N LYS A 119 -15.47 12.05 5.27
CA LYS A 119 -16.83 11.68 5.69
C LYS A 119 -17.26 12.50 6.91
N SER A 120 -16.39 12.63 7.91
CA SER A 120 -16.66 13.42 9.11
C SER A 120 -16.88 14.92 8.80
N MET A 121 -16.12 15.48 7.85
CA MET A 121 -16.32 16.85 7.38
C MET A 121 -17.68 17.04 6.69
N GLU A 122 -18.11 16.08 5.88
CA GLU A 122 -19.42 16.09 5.21
C GLU A 122 -20.58 15.97 6.21
N ASP A 123 -20.45 15.07 7.19
CA ASP A 123 -21.43 14.89 8.27
C ASP A 123 -21.57 16.15 9.14
N THR A 124 -20.45 16.81 9.45
CA THR A 124 -20.44 18.07 10.22
C THR A 124 -21.09 19.23 9.44
N LYS A 125 -20.80 19.35 8.13
CA LYS A 125 -21.47 20.34 7.26
C LYS A 125 -22.98 20.12 7.20
N LYS A 126 -23.44 18.86 7.21
CA LYS A 126 -24.86 18.52 7.17
C LYS A 126 -25.61 18.83 8.47
N ASN A 127 -24.96 18.71 9.62
CA ASN A 127 -25.57 19.00 10.92
C ASN A 127 -25.64 20.50 11.28
N ASN A 128 -24.87 21.34 10.60
CA ASN A 128 -24.80 22.79 10.85
C ASN A 128 -25.63 23.61 9.83
N ASN A 129 -26.48 22.95 9.03
CA ASN A 129 -27.29 23.54 7.96
C ASN A 129 -28.77 23.20 8.18
#